data_AF-A0A7K2QEV3-F1
#
_entry.id   AF-A0A7K2QEV3-F1
#
_cell.length_a   1.000
_cell.length_b   1.000
_cell.length_c   1.000
_cell.angle_alpha   90.00
_cell.angle_beta   90.00
_cell.angle_gamma   90.00
#
_symmetry.space_group_name_H-M   'P 1'
#
loop_
_entity.id
_entity.type
_entity.pdbx_description
1 polymer ?
#
loop_
_entity_poly.entity_id
_entity_poly.type
_entity_poly.pdbx_seq_one_letter_code
_entity_poly.pdbx_strand_id
1 'polypeptide(L)'
;GGLEVFVSGSPVALTPTELKLLLEFAAHPGVVLERHTLLRNVWDYGWDGDSRVVDLCVQRLRRKLGRDRIETVRGFGYKLRR
;
A
#
# COMPACT_ATOMS: atom_id res chain seq x y z
N GLY A 1 0.38 -21.75 -4.38
CA GLY A 1 1.62 -20.97 -4.22
C GLY A 1 1.28 -19.65 -3.59
N GLY A 2 2.15 -19.10 -2.74
CA GLY A 2 1.98 -17.74 -2.22
C GLY A 2 2.29 -16.71 -3.32
N LEU A 3 1.85 -15.47 -3.11
CA LEU A 3 2.28 -14.36 -3.96
C LEU A 3 3.74 -14.00 -3.65
N GLU A 4 4.54 -13.83 -4.69
CA GLU A 4 5.91 -13.36 -4.59
C GLU A 4 6.00 -11.92 -5.13
N VAL A 5 6.82 -11.10 -4.49
CA VAL A 5 7.04 -9.71 -4.90
C VAL A 5 8.52 -9.52 -5.18
N PHE A 6 8.83 -8.93 -6.32
CA PHE A 6 10.19 -8.66 -6.76
C PHE A 6 10.40 -7.18 -7.01
N VAL A 7 11.56 -6.66 -6.64
CA VAL A 7 12.02 -5.30 -6.97
C VAL A 7 13.34 -5.44 -7.70
N SER A 8 13.39 -5.02 -8.96
CA SER A 8 14.57 -5.17 -9.82
C SER A 8 15.12 -6.61 -9.85
N GLY A 9 14.21 -7.60 -9.90
CA GLY A 9 14.55 -9.02 -9.92
C GLY A 9 14.94 -9.64 -8.57
N SER A 10 15.04 -8.84 -7.50
CA SER A 10 15.32 -9.34 -6.15
C SER A 10 14.02 -9.57 -5.37
N PRO A 11 13.84 -10.73 -4.70
CA PRO A 11 12.64 -10.99 -3.93
C PRO A 11 12.56 -10.09 -2.70
N VAL A 12 11.35 -9.63 -2.38
CA VAL A 12 11.06 -8.75 -1.25
C VAL A 12 9.98 -9.39 -0.39
N ALA A 13 10.33 -9.69 0.87
CA ALA A 13 9.38 -10.22 1.83
C ALA A 13 8.42 -9.12 2.34
N LEU A 14 7.14 -9.31 2.12
CA LEU A 14 6.06 -8.47 2.64
C LEU A 14 5.28 -9.21 3.73
N THR A 15 4.80 -8.47 4.73
CA THR A 15 3.78 -9.00 5.63
C THR A 15 2.46 -9.18 4.88
N PRO A 16 1.49 -9.97 5.39
CA PRO A 16 0.18 -10.12 4.76
C PRO A 16 -0.51 -8.77 4.50
N THR A 17 -0.40 -7.83 5.43
CA THR A 17 -1.01 -6.50 5.32
C THR A 17 -0.30 -5.60 4.30
N GLU A 18 1.04 -5.63 4.27
CA GLU A 18 1.80 -4.91 3.25
C GLU A 18 1.50 -5.44 1.84
N LEU A 19 1.36 -6.76 1.70
CA LEU A 19 0.97 -7.40 0.45
C LEU A 19 -0.45 -6.99 0.04
N LYS A 20 -1.43 -7.04 0.94
CA LYS A 20 -2.80 -6.56 0.66
C LYS A 20 -2.81 -5.11 0.20
N LEU A 21 -2.09 -4.23 0.89
CA LEU A 21 -1.98 -2.82 0.51
C LEU A 21 -1.33 -2.63 -0.87
N LEU A 22 -0.30 -3.40 -1.19
CA LEU A 22 0.33 -3.38 -2.50
C LEU A 22 -0.64 -3.86 -3.60
N LEU A 23 -1.41 -4.91 -3.35
CA LEU A 23 -2.41 -5.43 -4.29
C LEU A 23 -3.51 -4.40 -4.55
N GLU A 24 -3.96 -3.70 -3.52
CA GLU A 24 -4.96 -2.62 -3.65
C GLU A 24 -4.46 -1.49 -4.56
N PHE A 25 -3.19 -1.09 -4.39
CA PHE A 25 -2.53 -0.14 -5.27
C PHE A 25 -2.33 -0.67 -6.70
N ALA A 26 -1.95 -1.93 -6.85
CA ALA A 26 -1.70 -2.57 -8.15
C ALA A 26 -2.98 -2.79 -8.96
N ALA A 27 -4.13 -2.98 -8.29
CA ALA A 27 -5.44 -3.02 -8.92
C ALA A 27 -5.87 -1.63 -9.46
N HIS A 28 -5.32 -0.54 -8.92
CA HIS A 28 -5.67 0.84 -9.27
C HIS A 28 -4.44 1.69 -9.63
N PRO A 29 -3.67 1.33 -10.67
CA PRO A 29 -2.40 1.99 -10.98
C PRO A 29 -2.59 3.44 -11.43
N GLY A 30 -1.91 4.37 -10.76
CA GLY A 30 -2.02 5.82 -11.00
C GLY A 30 -3.26 6.48 -10.40
N VAL A 31 -4.17 5.72 -9.76
CA VAL A 31 -5.37 6.26 -9.11
C VAL A 31 -5.05 6.65 -7.68
N VAL A 32 -5.56 7.80 -7.25
CA VAL A 32 -5.44 8.23 -5.85
C VAL A 32 -6.46 7.49 -5.01
N LEU A 33 -5.97 6.67 -4.08
CA LEU A 33 -6.77 5.98 -3.09
C LEU A 33 -6.73 6.75 -1.78
N GLU A 34 -7.91 7.12 -1.28
CA GLU A 34 -8.07 7.83 -0.02
C GLU A 34 -7.66 6.95 1.17
N ARG A 35 -7.16 7.58 2.23
CA ARG A 35 -6.70 6.84 3.43
C ARG A 35 -7.80 5.98 4.03
N HIS A 36 -9.02 6.51 4.13
CA HIS A 36 -10.14 5.75 4.67
C HIS A 36 -10.53 4.57 3.77
N THR A 37 -10.37 4.71 2.44
CA THR A 37 -10.65 3.65 1.48
C THR A 37 -9.61 2.55 1.58
N LEU A 38 -8.32 2.91 1.59
CA LEU A 38 -7.22 1.96 1.84
C LEU A 38 -7.41 1.25 3.18
N LEU A 39 -7.83 1.98 4.20
CA LEU A 39 -8.05 1.43 5.51
C LEU A 39 -9.13 0.35 5.51
N ARG A 40 -10.32 0.71 5.02
CA ARG A 40 -11.46 -0.20 4.93
C ARG A 40 -11.17 -1.42 4.06
N ASN A 41 -10.47 -1.24 2.94
CA ASN A 41 -10.21 -2.32 1.99
C ASN A 41 -9.12 -3.28 2.48
N VAL A 42 -8.17 -2.81 3.30
CA VAL A 42 -7.02 -3.63 3.75
C VAL A 42 -7.20 -4.17 5.18
N TRP A 43 -7.93 -3.48 6.05
CA TRP A 43 -8.13 -3.79 7.48
C TRP A 43 -9.57 -4.17 7.86
N ASP A 44 -10.35 -4.70 6.92
CA ASP A 44 -11.74 -5.15 7.08
C ASP A 44 -12.77 -4.04 7.39
N TYR A 45 -14.01 -4.32 6.99
CA TYR A 45 -15.20 -3.48 7.19
C TYR A 45 -15.64 -3.57 8.66
N GLY A 46 -15.11 -2.71 9.52
CA GLY A 46 -15.43 -2.69 10.95
C GLY A 46 -14.27 -2.25 11.85
N TRP A 47 -13.09 -2.01 11.28
CA TRP A 47 -12.00 -1.42 12.03
C TRP A 47 -12.20 0.10 12.17
N ASP A 48 -12.70 0.52 13.34
CA ASP A 48 -12.78 1.94 13.77
C ASP A 48 -11.40 2.54 14.12
N GLY A 49 -10.33 1.96 13.59
CA GLY A 49 -8.98 2.39 13.91
C GLY A 49 -8.52 3.62 13.13
N ASP A 50 -7.42 4.20 13.59
CA ASP A 50 -6.86 5.42 13.01
C ASP A 50 -6.23 5.13 11.63
N SER A 51 -6.61 5.93 10.63
CA SER A 51 -5.98 5.98 9.30
C SER A 51 -4.44 6.09 9.32
N ARG A 52 -3.84 6.49 10.44
CA ARG A 52 -2.39 6.42 10.70
C ARG A 52 -1.77 5.05 10.43
N VAL A 53 -2.52 3.94 10.59
CA VAL A 53 -1.97 2.61 10.26
C VAL A 53 -1.66 2.49 8.76
N VAL A 54 -2.46 3.14 7.91
CA VAL A 54 -2.21 3.21 6.46
C VAL A 54 -0.89 3.92 6.21
N ASP A 55 -0.67 5.07 6.86
CA ASP A 55 0.57 5.85 6.71
C ASP A 55 1.81 5.03 7.13
N LEU A 56 1.73 4.31 8.26
CA LEU A 56 2.80 3.43 8.73
C LEU A 56 3.06 2.28 7.76
N CYS A 57 2.01 1.66 7.21
CA CYS A 57 2.14 0.58 6.24
C CYS A 57 2.74 1.08 4.92
N VAL A 58 2.29 2.24 4.41
CA VAL A 58 2.89 2.90 3.22
C VAL A 58 4.35 3.21 3.47
N GLN A 59 4.72 3.70 4.66
CA GLN A 59 6.11 3.99 4.99
C GLN A 59 6.98 2.72 4.94
N ARG A 60 6.50 1.61 5.51
CA ARG A 60 7.20 0.31 5.45
C ARG A 60 7.31 -0.20 4.01
N LEU A 61 6.22 -0.12 3.26
CA LEU A 61 6.17 -0.57 1.87
C LEU A 61 7.15 0.24 0.99
N ARG A 62 7.22 1.56 1.15
CA ARG A 62 8.21 2.43 0.48
C ARG A 62 9.67 2.07 0.81
N ARG A 63 9.96 1.67 2.05
CA ARG A 63 11.32 1.21 2.42
C ARG A 63 11.71 -0.06 1.69
N LYS A 64 10.74 -0.93 1.38
CA LYS A 64 10.94 -2.22 0.73
C LYS A 64 10.90 -2.14 -0.81
N LEU A 65 10.01 -1.33 -1.38
CA LEU A 65 9.80 -1.21 -2.82
C LEU A 65 10.59 -0.07 -3.49
N GLY A 66 11.12 0.86 -2.70
CA GLY A 66 11.64 2.13 -3.17
C GLY A 66 10.66 3.27 -2.91
N ARG A 67 11.19 4.40 -2.43
CA ARG A 67 10.39 5.53 -1.95
C ARG A 67 9.48 6.14 -3.01
N ASP A 68 9.91 6.08 -4.27
CA ASP A 68 9.22 6.74 -5.38
C ASP A 68 8.07 5.92 -5.94
N ARG A 69 7.95 4.63 -5.61
CA ARG A 69 6.89 3.76 -6.19
C ARG A 69 5.49 4.15 -5.74
N ILE A 70 5.35 4.64 -4.52
CA ILE A 70 4.07 5.10 -3.98
C ILE A 70 4.19 6.59 -3.74
N GLU A 71 3.31 7.39 -4.34
CA GLU A 71 3.29 8.85 -4.21
C GLU A 71 2.25 9.28 -3.16
N THR A 72 2.56 10.33 -2.41
CA THR A 72 1.59 10.97 -1.50
C THR A 72 0.92 12.11 -2.24
N VAL A 73 -0.41 12.05 -2.35
CA VAL A 73 -1.22 13.16 -2.83
C VAL A 73 -1.78 13.87 -1.59
N ARG A 74 -1.14 14.98 -1.22
CA ARG A 74 -1.42 15.71 0.03
C ARG A 74 -2.89 16.10 0.12
N GLY A 75 -3.53 15.84 1.26
CA GLY A 75 -4.95 16.06 1.47
C GLY A 75 -5.88 14.95 0.97
N PHE A 76 -5.40 14.04 0.11
CA PHE A 76 -6.24 13.00 -0.50
C PHE A 76 -5.82 11.60 -0.06
N GLY A 77 -4.57 11.20 -0.31
CA GLY A 77 -4.14 9.84 -0.03
C GLY A 77 -2.87 9.44 -0.75
N TYR A 78 -2.90 8.25 -1.35
CA TYR A 78 -1.73 7.63 -1.97
C TYR A 78 -2.07 7.04 -3.34
N LYS A 79 -1.09 6.97 -4.23
CA LYS A 79 -1.21 6.27 -5.51
C LYS A 79 0.06 5.51 -5.85
N LEU A 80 -0.07 4.42 -6.60
CA LEU A 80 1.07 3.78 -7.24
C LEU A 80 1.49 4.61 -8.46
N ARG A 81 2.79 4.94 -8.56
CA ARG A 81 3.34 5.51 -9.79
C ARG A 81 3.42 4.40 -10.85
N ARG A 82 3.07 4.77 -12.10
CA ARG A 82 3.31 3.93 -13.27
C ARG A 82 4.81 3.71 -13.48
#